data_AF-A0A2A3L9B4-F1
#
_entry.id   AF-A0A2A3L9B4-F1
#
_cell.length_a   1.000
_cell.length_b   1.000
_cell.length_c   1.000
_cell.angle_alpha   90.00
_cell.angle_beta   90.00
_cell.angle_gamma   90.00
#
_symmetry.space_group_name_H-M   'P 1'
#
loop_
_entity.id
_entity.type
_entity.pdbx_description
1 polymer ?
#
loop_
_entity_poly.entity_id
_entity_poly.type
_entity_poly.pdbx_seq_one_letter_code
_entity_poly.pdbx_strand_id
1 'polypeptide(L)' 'MNAPAPDDEEEVGGPVLTPPVSAGPITASSLGGVPFLAVTGPVSHFSGNRLVHFVMSALNEAGLTIEPPQ' A
#
# COMPACT_ATOMS: atom_id res chain seq x y z
N MET A 1 24.98 -15.72 -41.58
CA MET A 1 24.96 -14.46 -40.81
C MET A 1 23.86 -14.63 -39.78
N ASN A 2 24.21 -14.78 -38.50
CA ASN A 2 23.21 -14.88 -37.43
C ASN A 2 22.58 -13.51 -37.21
N ALA A 3 21.25 -13.46 -37.16
CA ALA A 3 20.51 -12.28 -36.71
C ALA A 3 20.80 -12.04 -35.21
N PRO A 4 20.90 -10.78 -34.75
CA PRO A 4 20.97 -10.49 -33.33
C PRO A 4 19.66 -10.92 -32.65
N ALA A 5 19.76 -11.45 -31.43
CA ALA A 5 18.61 -11.78 -30.59
C ALA A 5 17.79 -10.50 -30.28
N PRO A 6 16.47 -10.60 -30.06
CA PRO A 6 15.69 -9.44 -29.64
C PRO A 6 16.23 -8.96 -28.30
N ASP A 7 16.52 -7.66 -28.20
CA ASP A 7 16.84 -7.00 -26.96
C ASP A 7 15.68 -7.25 -25.99
N ASP A 8 15.94 -7.95 -24.88
CA ASP A 8 15.02 -8.02 -23.75
C ASP A 8 14.91 -6.59 -23.19
N GLU A 9 13.96 -5.82 -23.71
CA GLU A 9 13.54 -4.57 -23.12
C GLU A 9 12.98 -4.92 -21.73
N GLU A 10 13.80 -4.77 -20.69
CA GLU A 10 13.31 -4.72 -19.32
C GLU A 10 12.29 -3.59 -19.27
N GLU A 11 11.01 -3.95 -19.33
CA GLU A 11 9.90 -3.04 -19.06
C GLU A 11 10.12 -2.56 -17.63
N VAL A 12 10.75 -1.39 -17.48
CA VAL A 12 10.92 -0.72 -16.20
C VAL A 12 9.51 -0.34 -15.75
N GLY A 13 8.85 -1.29 -15.08
CA GLY A 13 7.46 -1.19 -14.66
C GLY A 13 7.27 0.12 -13.92
N GLY A 14 6.41 0.98 -14.48
CA GLY A 14 6.07 2.24 -13.84
C GLY A 14 5.49 2.02 -12.44
N PRO A 15 5.36 3.08 -11.62
CA PRO A 15 4.79 2.96 -10.29
C PRO A 15 3.43 2.25 -10.31
N VAL A 16 3.33 1.09 -9.66
CA VAL A 16 2.09 0.32 -9.59
C VAL A 16 1.24 0.84 -8.44
N LEU A 17 -0.04 1.06 -8.73
CA LEU A 17 -1.06 1.36 -7.75
C LEU A 17 -1.63 0.06 -7.18
N THR A 18 -1.55 -0.14 -5.86
CA THR A 18 -2.16 -1.31 -5.21
C THR A 18 -3.68 -1.15 -5.10
N PRO A 19 -4.47 -2.23 -5.17
CA PRO A 19 -5.91 -2.17 -4.92
C PRO A 19 -6.20 -1.58 -3.52
N PRO A 20 -7.32 -0.86 -3.34
CA PRO A 20 -7.71 -0.36 -2.03
C PRO A 20 -8.09 -1.51 -1.09
N VAL A 21 -7.54 -1.49 0.13
CA VAL A 21 -7.84 -2.46 1.18
C VAL A 21 -8.37 -1.73 2.41
N SER A 22 -9.39 -2.30 3.08
CA SER A 22 -10.05 -1.64 4.21
C SER A 22 -9.99 -2.47 5.48
N ALA A 23 -9.62 -1.82 6.59
CA ALA A 23 -9.71 -2.37 7.94
C ALA A 23 -10.42 -1.37 8.85
N GLY A 24 -11.64 -1.70 9.28
CA GLY A 24 -12.47 -0.77 10.04
C GLY A 24 -12.75 0.52 9.26
N PRO A 25 -12.53 1.72 9.83
CA PRO A 25 -12.76 2.99 9.15
C PRO A 25 -11.59 3.43 8.24
N ILE A 26 -10.52 2.62 8.14
CA ILE A 26 -9.31 2.96 7.39
C ILE A 26 -9.30 2.19 6.08
N THR A 27 -9.06 2.91 4.98
CA THR A 27 -8.75 2.32 3.68
C THR A 27 -7.31 2.70 3.30
N ALA A 28 -6.52 1.74 2.84
CA ALA A 28 -5.13 1.91 2.43
C ALA A 28 -4.91 1.50 0.97
N SER A 29 -3.99 2.17 0.31
CA SER A 29 -3.41 1.81 -0.98
C SER A 29 -2.02 2.44 -1.08
N SER A 30 -1.27 2.13 -2.13
CA SER A 30 0.08 2.64 -2.35
C SER A 30 0.37 2.84 -3.83
N LEU A 31 1.21 3.82 -4.12
CA LEU A 31 1.75 4.07 -5.46
C LEU A 31 3.27 3.98 -5.39
N GLY A 32 3.86 3.00 -6.09
CA GLY A 32 5.32 2.82 -6.08
C GLY A 32 5.89 2.59 -4.67
N GLY A 33 5.14 1.91 -3.80
CA GLY A 33 5.53 1.65 -2.41
C GLY A 33 5.23 2.78 -1.42
N VAL A 34 4.74 3.94 -1.88
CA VAL A 34 4.34 5.05 -0.98
C VAL A 34 2.90 4.83 -0.52
N PRO A 35 2.64 4.59 0.79
CA PRO A 35 1.30 4.39 1.30
C PRO A 35 0.51 5.70 1.35
N PHE A 36 -0.79 5.61 1.12
CA PHE A 36 -1.75 6.66 1.47
C PHE A 36 -2.98 6.04 2.11
N LEU A 37 -3.56 6.77 3.06
CA LEU A 37 -4.65 6.32 3.91
C LEU A 37 -5.85 7.26 3.77
N ALA A 38 -7.03 6.68 3.68
CA ALA A 38 -8.30 7.39 3.76
C ALA A 38 -9.06 6.94 5.01
N VAL A 39 -9.64 7.90 5.72
CA VAL A 39 -10.58 7.65 6.82
C VAL A 39 -11.99 7.75 6.23
N THR A 40 -12.63 6.61 6.00
CA THR A 40 -13.92 6.51 5.29
C THR A 40 -15.13 6.47 6.23
N GLY A 41 -14.90 6.50 7.55
CA GLY A 41 -15.95 6.54 8.57
C GLY A 41 -15.54 7.29 9.85
N PRO A 42 -16.46 7.48 10.81
CA PRO A 42 -16.17 8.23 12.04
C PRO A 42 -15.07 7.57 12.87
N VAL A 43 -14.05 8.33 13.27
CA VAL A 43 -12.97 7.84 14.14
C VAL A 43 -13.06 8.29 15.60
N SER A 44 -14.04 9.14 15.92
CA SER A 44 -14.25 9.75 17.25
C SER A 44 -14.43 8.76 18.41
N HIS A 45 -14.73 7.50 18.12
CA HIS A 45 -14.98 6.45 19.12
C HIS A 45 -13.83 5.44 19.26
N PHE A 46 -12.74 5.58 18.50
CA PHE A 46 -11.60 4.68 18.61
C PHE A 46 -10.54 5.29 19.53
N SER A 47 -10.02 4.46 20.45
CA SER A 47 -8.80 4.80 21.17
C SER A 47 -7.62 4.88 20.19
N GLY A 48 -6.57 5.61 20.55
CA GLY A 48 -5.34 5.70 19.74
C GLY A 48 -4.81 4.32 19.34
N ASN A 49 -4.74 3.38 20.29
CA ASN A 49 -4.31 2.00 20.01
C ASN A 49 -5.22 1.28 19.01
N ARG A 50 -6.53 1.50 19.07
CA ARG A 50 -7.48 0.86 18.16
C ARG A 50 -7.39 1.44 16.75
N LEU A 51 -7.14 2.74 16.64
CA LEU A 51 -6.87 3.39 15.35
C LEU A 51 -5.56 2.90 14.75
N VAL A 52 -4.48 2.84 15.54
CA VAL A 52 -3.18 2.29 15.12
C VAL A 52 -3.34 0.86 14.62
N HIS A 53 -4.11 0.02 15.32
CA HIS A 53 -4.38 -1.34 14.87
C HIS A 53 -5.02 -1.37 13.48
N PHE A 54 -6.06 -0.57 13.22
CA PHE A 54 -6.69 -0.52 11.90
C PHE A 54 -5.75 -0.01 10.80
N VAL A 55 -4.94 1.00 11.10
CA VAL A 55 -3.93 1.50 10.15
C VAL A 55 -2.93 0.40 9.78
N MET A 56 -2.38 -0.28 10.79
CA MET A 56 -1.39 -1.35 10.55
C MET A 56 -2.00 -2.56 9.84
N SER A 57 -3.24 -2.93 10.17
CA SER A 57 -3.96 -3.99 9.45
C SER A 57 -4.15 -3.65 7.97
N ALA A 58 -4.65 -2.45 7.66
CA ALA A 58 -4.89 -2.05 6.27
C ALA A 58 -3.59 -2.00 5.44
N LEU A 59 -2.49 -1.53 6.04
CA LEU A 59 -1.18 -1.49 5.38
C LEU A 59 -0.61 -2.89 5.14
N ASN A 60 -0.66 -3.77 6.15
CA ASN A 60 -0.21 -5.15 5.99
C ASN A 60 -1.00 -5.90 4.92
N GLU A 61 -2.32 -5.73 4.89
CA GLU A 61 -3.16 -6.36 3.86
C GLU A 61 -2.93 -5.76 2.46
N ALA A 62 -2.51 -4.50 2.37
CA ALA A 62 -2.02 -3.89 1.13
C ALA A 62 -0.60 -4.35 0.73
N GLY A 63 0.01 -5.28 1.48
CA GLY A 63 1.35 -5.81 1.22
C GLY A 63 2.47 -4.84 1.60
N LEU A 64 2.18 -3.86 2.47
CA LEU A 64 3.13 -2.83 2.89
C LEU A 64 3.60 -3.11 4.30
N THR A 65 4.92 -3.15 4.50
CA THR A 65 5.52 -3.24 5.83
C THR A 65 6.05 -1.86 6.21
N ILE A 66 5.54 -1.29 7.29
CA ILE A 66 6.04 -0.04 7.87
C ILE A 66 6.50 -0.29 9.31
N GLU A 67 7.61 0.33 9.70
CA GLU A 67 8.00 0.40 11.10
C GLU A 67 7.33 1.63 11.74
N PRO A 68 6.53 1.45 12.81
CA PRO A 68 5.97 2.59 13.53
C PRO A 68 7.09 3.43 14.19
N PRO A 69 6.94 4.76 14.24
CA PRO A 69 7.86 5.61 15.01
C PRO A 69 7.80 5.26 16.51
N GLN A 70 8.95 5.32 17.19
CA GLN A 70 9.10 5.06 18.64
C GLN A 70 8.55 6.21 19.50
#